data_AF-X1BZ99-F1
#
_entry.id   AF-X1BZ99-F1
#
_cell.length_a   1.000
_cell.length_b   1.000
_cell.length_c   1.000
_cell.angle_alpha   90.00
_cell.angle_beta   90.00
_cell.angle_gamma   90.00
#
_symmetry.space_group_name_H-M   'P 1'
#
loop_
_entity.id
_entity.type
_entity.pdbx_description
1 polymer ?
#
loop_
_entity_poly.entity_id
_entity_poly.type
_entity_poly.pdbx_seq_one_letter_code
_entity_poly.pdbx_strand_id
1 'polypeptide(L)'
;MKLEIKRGEAVNVTIKIDERTVMSHRLLGEDVVNATFESTTALDIAIKDYIVHDGKTYTLNNLPRVKKLSSLNFEYTAVFESLQYQLLKTQYLSYGLSEFDLVGDADDFMD
;
A
#
# COMPACT_ATOMS: atom_id res chain seq x y z
N MET A 1 12.31 9.37 -14.08
CA MET A 1 12.89 8.27 -13.25
C MET A 1 12.16 6.97 -13.61
N LYS A 2 12.57 5.78 -13.11
CA LYS A 2 11.85 4.52 -13.38
C LYS A 2 11.24 3.99 -12.08
N LEU A 3 10.02 3.47 -12.15
CA LEU A 3 9.37 2.78 -11.03
C LEU A 3 9.09 1.34 -11.46
N GLU A 4 9.49 0.39 -10.62
CA GLU A 4 9.31 -1.04 -10.85
C GLU A 4 8.14 -1.52 -10.01
N ILE A 5 7.09 -1.97 -10.68
CA ILE A 5 5.93 -2.63 -10.07
C ILE A 5 6.23 -4.14 -10.07
N LYS A 6 6.24 -4.73 -8.89
CA LYS A 6 6.54 -6.14 -8.64
C LYS A 6 5.27 -6.92 -8.33
N ARG A 7 5.24 -8.18 -8.77
CA ARG A 7 4.19 -9.15 -8.47
C ARG A 7 4.87 -10.43 -7.97
N GLY A 8 4.72 -10.74 -6.69
CA GLY A 8 5.53 -11.78 -6.04
C GLY A 8 7.02 -11.41 -6.05
N GLU A 9 7.87 -12.33 -6.51
CA GLU A 9 9.34 -12.12 -6.59
C GLU A 9 9.79 -11.46 -7.92
N ALA A 10 8.89 -11.33 -8.90
CA ALA A 10 9.23 -10.83 -10.23
C ALA A 10 8.84 -9.35 -10.42
N VAL A 11 9.63 -8.64 -11.23
CA VAL A 11 9.24 -7.33 -11.76
C VAL A 11 8.20 -7.56 -12.86
N ASN A 12 6.97 -7.11 -12.62
CA ASN A 12 5.85 -7.28 -13.54
C ASN A 12 5.84 -6.17 -14.60
N VAL A 13 5.99 -4.91 -14.16
CA VAL A 13 5.94 -3.74 -15.04
C VAL A 13 6.99 -2.72 -14.61
N THR A 14 7.77 -2.21 -15.57
CA THR A 14 8.62 -1.04 -15.36
C THR A 14 8.00 0.16 -16.05
N ILE A 15 7.62 1.17 -15.27
CA ILE A 15 7.07 2.42 -15.81
C ILE A 15 8.09 3.54 -15.75
N LYS A 16 8.04 4.43 -16.73
CA LYS A 16 8.73 5.72 -16.63
C LYS A 16 7.82 6.66 -15.86
N ILE A 17 8.26 7.05 -14.66
CA ILE A 17 7.58 8.07 -13.87
C ILE A 17 8.16 9.45 -14.22
N ASP A 18 7.25 10.41 -14.32
CA ASP A 18 7.54 11.82 -14.58
C ASP A 18 7.20 12.66 -13.33
N GLU A 19 7.41 13.96 -13.39
CA GLU A 19 7.18 14.93 -12.30
C GLU A 19 5.72 14.97 -11.78
N ARG A 20 4.79 14.30 -12.48
CA ARG A 20 3.37 14.16 -12.09
C ARG A 20 3.13 13.08 -11.03
N THR A 21 4.14 12.26 -10.73
CA THR A 21 4.06 11.28 -9.64
C THR A 21 4.21 12.02 -8.32
N VAL A 22 3.12 12.11 -7.55
CA VAL A 22 3.09 12.84 -6.28
C VAL A 22 3.15 11.84 -5.13
N MET A 23 4.26 11.83 -4.41
CA MET A 23 4.38 11.06 -3.17
C MET A 23 3.82 11.89 -2.01
N SER A 24 2.83 11.34 -1.30
CA SER A 24 2.17 12.03 -0.19
C SER A 24 2.31 11.19 1.08
N HIS A 25 3.25 11.56 1.94
CA HIS A 25 3.43 10.94 3.25
C HIS A 25 2.82 11.83 4.34
N ARG A 26 1.80 11.36 5.07
CA ARG A 26 1.24 12.08 6.21
C ARG A 26 1.53 11.34 7.52
N LEU A 27 2.34 11.93 8.40
CA LEU A 27 2.55 11.43 9.76
C LEU A 27 1.22 11.39 10.54
N LEU A 28 0.95 10.26 11.23
CA LEU A 28 -0.31 9.96 11.93
C LEU A 28 -1.55 9.92 10.99
N GLY A 29 -1.35 9.74 9.69
CA GLY A 29 -2.40 9.65 8.68
C GLY A 29 -2.05 8.68 7.55
N GLU A 30 -2.49 8.99 6.33
CA GLU A 30 -2.26 8.17 5.14
C GLU A 30 -0.77 8.15 4.73
N ASP A 31 -0.10 7.00 4.84
CA ASP A 31 1.21 6.72 4.21
C ASP A 31 0.95 6.03 2.86
N VAL A 32 0.73 6.84 1.83
CA VAL A 32 0.31 6.41 0.49
C VAL A 32 1.15 7.03 -0.62
N VAL A 33 1.44 6.26 -1.66
CA VAL A 33 2.13 6.73 -2.86
C VAL A 33 1.10 6.87 -3.98
N ASN A 34 0.82 8.12 -4.38
CA ASN A 34 -0.07 8.43 -5.49
C ASN A 34 0.75 8.55 -6.79
N ALA A 35 0.78 7.47 -7.57
CA ALA A 35 1.49 7.44 -8.84
C ALA A 35 0.55 7.76 -10.00
N THR A 36 0.79 8.89 -10.66
CA THR A 36 0.12 9.25 -11.92
C THR A 36 1.15 9.22 -13.04
N PHE A 37 0.90 8.40 -14.06
CA PHE A 37 1.82 8.20 -15.19
C PHE A 37 1.06 7.88 -16.47
N GLU A 38 1.69 8.17 -17.60
CA GLU A 38 1.17 7.86 -18.92
C GLU A 38 1.88 6.65 -19.52
N SER A 39 1.14 5.82 -20.24
CA SER A 39 1.67 4.68 -20.97
C SER A 39 1.11 4.63 -22.38
N THR A 40 1.98 4.30 -23.34
CA THR A 40 1.58 4.12 -24.73
C THR A 40 0.94 2.75 -25.02
N THR A 41 1.03 1.84 -24.05
CA THR A 41 0.52 0.47 -24.11
C THR A 41 -0.31 0.16 -22.89
N ALA A 42 -1.27 -0.76 -23.02
CA ALA A 42 -2.01 -1.27 -21.87
C ALA A 42 -1.05 -2.00 -20.93
N LEU A 43 -1.01 -1.57 -19.66
CA LEU A 43 -0.20 -2.20 -18.61
C LEU A 43 -1.07 -3.15 -17.78
N ASP A 44 -0.56 -4.35 -17.50
CA ASP A 44 -1.22 -5.33 -16.65
C ASP A 44 -0.90 -5.07 -15.17
N ILE A 45 -1.57 -4.07 -14.58
CA ILE A 45 -1.45 -3.73 -13.16
C ILE A 45 -2.65 -4.30 -12.42
N ALA A 46 -2.40 -5.12 -11.40
CA ALA A 46 -3.45 -5.81 -10.64
C ALA A 46 -3.32 -5.58 -9.13
N ILE A 47 -4.38 -5.89 -8.41
CA ILE A 47 -4.39 -5.86 -6.93
C ILE A 47 -3.31 -6.83 -6.41
N LYS A 48 -2.64 -6.43 -5.32
CA LYS A 48 -1.46 -7.08 -4.70
C LYS A 48 -0.14 -6.83 -5.42
N ASP A 49 -0.13 -6.12 -6.54
CA ASP A 49 1.12 -5.58 -7.06
C ASP A 49 1.70 -4.59 -6.04
N TYR A 50 3.02 -4.53 -5.92
CA TYR A 50 3.66 -3.67 -4.95
C TYR A 50 4.87 -2.95 -5.54
N ILE A 51 5.24 -1.85 -4.90
CA ILE A 51 6.44 -1.09 -5.19
C ILE A 51 7.29 -1.04 -3.92
N VAL A 52 8.60 -0.98 -4.10
CA VAL A 52 9.55 -0.74 -3.01
C VAL A 52 10.11 0.66 -3.20
N HIS A 53 9.85 1.53 -2.23
CA HIS A 53 10.35 2.89 -2.24
C HIS A 53 10.96 3.20 -0.88
N ASP A 54 12.21 3.68 -0.88
CA ASP A 54 12.96 4.04 0.33
C ASP A 54 12.97 2.95 1.42
N GLY A 55 13.14 1.69 0.99
CA GLY A 55 13.15 0.53 1.89
C GLY A 55 11.78 0.11 2.42
N LYS A 56 10.69 0.81 2.06
CA LYS A 56 9.31 0.46 2.42
C LYS A 56 8.56 -0.17 1.25
N THR A 57 7.73 -1.16 1.57
CA THR A 57 6.83 -1.80 0.62
C THR A 57 5.47 -1.12 0.64
N TYR A 58 5.02 -0.68 -0.53
CA TYR A 58 3.69 -0.13 -0.75
C TYR A 58 2.92 -1.05 -1.68
N THR A 59 1.75 -1.48 -1.25
CA THR A 59 0.94 -2.48 -1.94
C THR A 59 -0.27 -1.80 -2.59
N LEU A 60 -0.61 -2.23 -3.79
CA LEU A 60 -1.79 -1.79 -4.50
C LEU A 60 -3.00 -2.61 -4.02
N ASN A 61 -3.85 -2.02 -3.17
CA ASN A 61 -5.07 -2.71 -2.71
C ASN A 61 -6.30 -2.42 -3.59
N ASN A 62 -6.23 -1.38 -4.42
CA ASN A 62 -7.30 -0.97 -5.32
C ASN A 62 -6.81 -0.92 -6.77
N LEU A 63 -7.66 -1.32 -7.73
CA LEU A 63 -7.31 -1.24 -9.14
C LEU A 63 -6.99 0.22 -9.54
N PRO A 64 -6.00 0.43 -10.41
CA PRO A 64 -5.64 1.77 -10.85
C PRO A 64 -6.78 2.35 -11.69
N ARG A 65 -7.01 3.66 -11.57
CA ARG A 65 -7.92 4.36 -12.47
C ARG A 65 -7.22 4.55 -13.81
N VAL A 66 -7.87 4.14 -14.88
CA VAL A 66 -7.34 4.26 -16.25
C VAL A 66 -8.20 5.24 -17.02
N LYS A 67 -7.56 6.28 -17.58
CA LYS A 67 -8.19 7.27 -18.45
C LYS A 67 -7.54 7.20 -19.83
N LYS A 68 -8.32 6.90 -20.86
CA LYS A 68 -7.83 6.90 -22.24
C LYS A 68 -7.75 8.34 -22.76
N LEU A 69 -6.54 8.83 -23.03
CA LEU A 69 -6.30 10.17 -23.58
C LEU A 69 -6.38 10.17 -25.11
N SER A 70 -5.90 9.10 -25.76
CA SER A 70 -5.94 8.92 -27.21
C SER A 70 -5.90 7.44 -27.59
N SER A 71 -5.89 7.11 -28.88
CA SER A 71 -5.82 5.72 -29.38
C SER A 71 -4.63 4.93 -28.84
N LEU A 72 -3.52 5.61 -28.52
CA LEU A 72 -2.28 5.01 -28.05
C LEU A 72 -1.76 5.65 -26.74
N ASN A 73 -2.56 6.43 -26.01
CA ASN A 73 -2.11 7.06 -24.77
C ASN A 73 -3.14 6.82 -23.65
N PHE A 74 -2.65 6.23 -22.56
CA PHE A 74 -3.43 5.92 -21.37
C PHE A 74 -2.79 6.59 -20.15
N GLU A 75 -3.58 7.35 -19.42
CA GLU A 75 -3.19 7.90 -18.12
C GLU A 75 -3.66 6.92 -17.03
N TYR A 76 -2.73 6.50 -16.18
CA TYR A 76 -2.98 5.64 -15.03
C TYR A 76 -2.81 6.44 -13.75
N THR A 77 -3.74 6.26 -12.83
CA THR A 77 -3.64 6.76 -11.45
C THR A 77 -3.72 5.58 -10.49
N ALA A 78 -2.60 5.24 -9.88
CA ALA A 78 -2.46 4.14 -8.94
C ALA A 78 -2.15 4.68 -7.54
N VAL A 79 -2.83 4.14 -6.52
CA VAL A 79 -2.63 4.51 -5.11
C VAL A 79 -2.06 3.30 -4.38
N PHE A 80 -0.79 3.37 -4.01
CA PHE A 80 -0.12 2.30 -3.27
C PHE A 80 -0.10 2.65 -1.78
N GLU A 81 -0.49 1.70 -0.94
CA GLU A 81 -0.65 1.91 0.50
C GLU A 81 0.41 1.12 1.27
N SER A 82 0.99 1.73 2.31
CA SER A 82 2.03 1.07 3.12
C SER A 82 1.48 -0.07 3.97
N LEU A 83 2.35 -1.03 4.30
CA LEU A 83 1.99 -2.20 5.11
C LEU A 83 1.69 -1.89 6.59
N GLN A 84 1.95 -0.66 7.08
CA GLN A 84 1.64 -0.28 8.48
C GLN A 84 0.16 -0.54 8.82
N TYR A 85 -0.74 -0.43 7.83
CA TYR A 85 -2.16 -0.73 8.01
C TYR A 85 -2.46 -2.23 8.20
N GLN A 86 -1.65 -3.16 7.69
CA GLN A 86 -1.89 -4.60 7.95
C GLN A 86 -1.56 -4.97 9.39
N LEU A 87 -0.49 -4.40 9.96
CA LEU A 87 -0.09 -4.68 11.35
C LEU A 87 -1.07 -4.08 12.36
N LEU A 88 -1.67 -2.91 12.06
CA LEU A 88 -2.77 -2.35 12.86
C LEU A 88 -4.05 -3.19 12.84
N LYS A 89 -4.23 -4.02 11.80
CA LYS A 89 -5.39 -4.93 11.67
C LYS A 89 -5.24 -6.20 12.49
N THR A 90 -4.05 -6.47 13.02
CA THR A 90 -3.81 -7.58 13.94
C THR A 90 -4.07 -7.11 15.36
N GLN A 91 -5.22 -7.51 15.91
CA GLN A 91 -5.52 -7.37 17.32
C GLN A 91 -4.77 -8.48 18.08
N TYR A 92 -3.93 -8.12 19.05
CA TYR A 92 -3.44 -9.09 20.03
C TYR A 92 -4.59 -9.44 20.97
N LEU A 93 -5.15 -10.63 20.82
CA LEU A 93 -6.16 -11.18 21.74
C LEU A 93 -5.44 -11.95 22.84
N SER A 94 -5.58 -11.51 24.09
CA SER A 94 -5.23 -12.33 25.26
C SER A 94 -6.45 -13.16 25.62
N TYR A 95 -6.33 -14.49 25.57
CA TYR A 95 -7.41 -15.45 25.89
C TYR A 95 -8.77 -15.21 25.19
N GLY A 96 -8.79 -14.56 24.02
CA GLY A 96 -10.02 -14.32 23.25
C GLY A 96 -10.87 -13.13 23.71
N LEU A 97 -10.37 -12.33 24.65
CA LEU A 97 -11.03 -11.10 25.12
C LEU A 97 -10.21 -9.88 24.65
N SER A 98 -10.91 -8.87 24.11
CA SER A 98 -10.31 -7.62 23.61
C SER A 98 -10.17 -6.55 24.70
N GLU A 99 -10.69 -6.81 25.89
CA GLU A 99 -10.74 -5.87 27.01
C GLU A 99 -10.18 -6.60 28.23
N PHE A 100 -9.05 -6.12 28.75
CA PHE A 100 -8.52 -6.58 30.02
C PHE A 100 -8.34 -5.35 30.91
N ASP A 101 -9.08 -5.33 32.01
CA ASP A 101 -8.80 -4.43 33.12
C ASP A 101 -7.83 -5.16 34.05
N LEU A 102 -6.53 -4.93 33.89
CA LEU A 102 -5.55 -5.28 34.93
C LEU A 102 -5.56 -4.18 36.00
N VAL A 103 -6.68 -4.07 36.70
CA VAL A 103 -6.77 -3.31 37.94
C VAL A 103 -7.10 -4.30 39.05
N GLY A 104 -6.06 -4.67 39.80
CA GLY A 104 -6.10 -5.60 40.92
C GLY A 104 -4.69 -5.84 41.44
N ASP A 105 -4.58 -6.16 42.72
CA ASP A 105 -3.30 -6.54 43.33
C ASP A 105 -3.01 -8.02 43.04
N ALA A 106 -1.75 -8.44 43.15
CA ALA A 106 -1.31 -9.81 42.81
C ALA A 106 -2.05 -10.92 43.61
N ASP A 107 -2.65 -10.56 44.74
CA ASP A 107 -3.49 -11.46 45.56
C ASP A 107 -4.86 -11.76 44.94
N ASP A 108 -5.40 -10.92 44.04
CA ASP A 108 -6.72 -11.14 43.42
C ASP A 108 -6.73 -12.28 42.39
N PHE A 109 -5.57 -12.82 42.05
CA PHE A 109 -5.39 -13.82 40.97
C PHE A 109 -4.75 -15.14 41.44
N MET A 110 -4.57 -15.32 42.75
CA MET A 110 -4.08 -16.55 43.35
C MET A 110 -5.23 -17.21 44.12
N ASP A 111 -5.73 -18.34 43.61
CA ASP A 111 -6.76 -19.19 44.25
C ASP A 111 -6.21 -19.90 45.51
#